data_AF-A0A401TED6-F1
#
_entry.id   AF-A0A401TED6-F1
#
_cell.length_a   1.000
_cell.length_b   1.000
_cell.length_c   1.000
_cell.angle_alpha   90.00
_cell.angle_beta   90.00
_cell.angle_gamma   90.00
#
_symmetry.space_group_name_H-M   'P 1'
#
loop_
_entity.id
_entity.type
_entity.pdbx_description
1 polymer ?
#
loop_
_entity_poly.entity_id
_entity_poly.type
_entity_poly.pdbx_seq_one_letter_code
_entity_poly.pdbx_strand_id
1 'polypeptide(L)'
;MEAGQKKEIAETTQILQQTFINEKELLLKKEKMVEEEKERLERLYEDELKKSQSLKDDQSEQMKKLEDEKHRLQASMEEALRKQKEAEDLVHDKQKELQEMEEKRQQKEKQLAEENRILREQLEAQKKIKEMAPIQQVIVTPVKAISNGRDMVDSAAESEDTKLTFSGLRQPVTAGRLQQAGILSRKQLDKLKKGSVTVQELSQKENLKTYLQGKSCIAGLILEPRNEKLSVYQAMKQGILKPTTATSLLEAQAASGFIIDPIKNKKLPVNEAIKEAVVGPELQEKLLSAERAVTGYRDPYTGNTISLFEAMKKDLISPNHAIRLLQAQMATGGIIDPLNSHRLPLEQGYKQGIIDEKMSKTLHSDTDETKGYFDPNTQEYLTYFQLMDRCQLDPETGLCLLPLTDEAVTHTEGYTTEQTRDIFSTATVSVPFGKFSGKTITIWELIHSEYFTEEQRRDLIRQYRSGKVTIESIIKYIITIIDETEAKKQLLFDGLRDKVPASELLES
;
A
#
# COMPACT_ATOMS: atom_id res chain seq x y z
N MET A 1 13.41 67.81 -71.88
CA MET A 1 12.84 66.60 -71.22
C MET A 1 13.92 65.61 -70.81
N GLU A 2 14.92 65.31 -71.64
CA GLU A 2 15.97 64.32 -71.32
C GLU A 2 16.83 64.63 -70.06
N ALA A 3 17.13 65.90 -69.78
CA ALA A 3 17.95 66.28 -68.62
C ALA A 3 17.23 66.07 -67.27
N GLY A 4 15.89 66.20 -67.26
CA GLY A 4 15.06 65.94 -66.06
C GLY A 4 14.98 64.45 -65.74
N GLN A 5 14.75 63.62 -66.77
CA GLN A 5 14.72 62.16 -66.64
C GLN A 5 16.08 61.59 -66.18
N LYS A 6 17.21 62.10 -66.71
CA LYS A 6 18.54 61.66 -66.25
C LYS A 6 18.80 61.95 -64.77
N LYS A 7 18.31 63.09 -64.26
CA LYS A 7 18.47 63.46 -62.85
C LYS A 7 17.61 62.59 -61.94
N GLU A 8 16.38 62.31 -62.35
CA GLU A 8 15.45 61.45 -61.61
C GLU A 8 15.93 59.98 -61.57
N ILE A 9 16.49 59.47 -62.67
CA ILE A 9 17.14 58.16 -62.70
C ILE A 9 18.37 58.11 -61.78
N ALA A 10 19.18 59.17 -61.73
CA ALA A 10 20.35 59.22 -60.85
C ALA A 10 19.94 59.23 -59.36
N GLU A 11 18.91 60.01 -58.99
CA GLU A 11 18.40 60.09 -57.61
C GLU A 11 17.77 58.76 -57.16
N THR A 12 16.94 58.13 -58.01
CA THR A 12 16.36 56.81 -57.73
C THR A 12 17.43 55.72 -57.62
N THR A 13 18.46 55.74 -58.47
CA THR A 13 19.59 54.80 -58.39
C THR A 13 20.36 54.96 -57.06
N GLN A 14 20.57 56.20 -56.61
CA GLN A 14 21.27 56.47 -55.35
C GLN A 14 20.45 56.01 -54.13
N ILE A 15 19.13 56.22 -54.14
CA ILE A 15 18.22 55.72 -53.10
C ILE A 15 18.26 54.19 -53.06
N LEU A 16 18.16 53.54 -54.22
CA LEU A 16 18.18 52.08 -54.32
C LEU A 16 19.51 51.48 -53.83
N GLN A 17 20.64 52.12 -54.17
CA GLN A 17 21.96 51.73 -53.67
C GLN A 17 22.06 51.87 -52.14
N GLN A 18 21.54 52.95 -51.57
CA GLN A 18 21.55 53.15 -50.13
C GLN A 18 20.65 52.14 -49.40
N THR A 19 19.47 51.85 -49.93
CA THR A 19 18.57 50.82 -49.40
C THR A 19 19.23 49.44 -49.44
N PHE A 20 19.89 49.09 -50.55
CA PHE A 20 20.61 47.82 -50.69
C PHE A 20 21.77 47.69 -49.68
N ILE A 21 22.53 48.77 -49.45
CA ILE A 21 23.60 48.78 -48.44
C ILE A 21 23.02 48.56 -47.03
N ASN A 22 21.93 49.24 -46.69
CA ASN A 22 21.30 49.11 -45.38
C ASN A 22 20.71 47.69 -45.17
N GLU A 23 20.08 47.12 -46.19
CA GLU A 23 19.56 45.74 -46.13
C GLU A 23 20.69 44.72 -45.99
N LYS A 24 21.79 44.91 -46.74
CA LYS A 24 22.98 44.07 -46.63
C LYS A 24 23.58 44.11 -45.22
N GLU A 25 23.70 45.28 -44.61
CA GLU A 25 24.19 45.42 -43.23
C GLU A 25 23.25 44.74 -42.22
N LEU A 26 21.93 44.85 -42.42
CA LEU A 26 20.95 44.17 -41.57
C LEU A 26 21.04 42.65 -41.69
N LEU A 27 21.22 42.13 -42.90
CA LEU A 27 21.39 40.70 -43.15
C LEU A 27 22.68 40.16 -42.52
N LEU A 28 23.81 40.87 -42.67
CA LEU A 28 25.08 40.53 -42.00
C LEU A 28 24.93 40.49 -40.47
N LYS A 29 24.16 41.43 -39.90
CA LYS A 29 23.89 41.44 -38.47
C LYS A 29 23.02 40.27 -38.02
N LYS A 30 22.02 39.87 -38.83
CA LYS A 30 21.19 38.69 -38.58
C LYS A 30 22.01 37.40 -38.68
N GLU A 31 22.83 37.26 -39.71
CA GLU A 31 23.72 36.11 -39.91
C GLU A 31 24.65 35.91 -38.70
N LYS A 32 25.25 37.00 -38.20
CA LYS A 32 26.07 36.94 -37.01
C LYS A 32 25.30 36.49 -35.76
N MET A 33 24.07 36.99 -35.56
CA MET A 33 23.22 36.55 -34.44
C MET A 33 22.86 35.07 -34.55
N VAL A 34 22.58 34.58 -35.76
CA VAL A 34 22.29 33.15 -36.01
C VAL A 34 23.50 32.28 -35.71
N GLU A 35 24.71 32.70 -36.12
CA GLU A 35 25.92 31.92 -35.83
C GLU A 35 26.25 31.90 -34.33
N GLU A 36 26.08 33.02 -33.63
CA GLU A 36 26.25 33.09 -32.17
C GLU A 36 25.23 32.19 -31.43
N GLU A 37 23.98 32.14 -31.91
CA GLU A 37 22.93 31.28 -31.34
C GLU A 37 23.20 29.80 -31.62
N LYS A 38 23.68 29.46 -32.82
CA LYS A 38 24.09 28.11 -33.20
C LYS A 38 25.23 27.61 -32.32
N GLU A 39 26.30 28.39 -32.13
CA GLU A 39 27.40 28.03 -31.22
C GLU A 39 26.91 27.81 -29.78
N ARG A 40 25.93 28.60 -29.34
CA ARG A 40 25.34 28.44 -28.01
C ARG A 40 24.55 27.13 -27.89
N LEU A 41 23.78 26.78 -28.91
CA LEU A 41 23.01 25.52 -28.95
C LEU A 41 23.93 24.30 -29.02
N GLU A 42 25.01 24.35 -29.79
CA GLU A 42 26.00 23.28 -29.86
C GLU A 42 26.65 23.02 -28.49
N ARG A 43 27.01 24.07 -27.74
CA ARG A 43 27.54 23.93 -26.37
C ARG A 43 26.52 23.30 -25.41
N LEU A 44 25.26 23.71 -25.48
CA LEU A 44 24.20 23.14 -24.64
C LEU A 44 23.98 21.65 -24.95
N TYR A 45 24.03 21.28 -26.23
CA TYR A 45 23.90 19.90 -26.67
C TYR A 45 25.08 19.03 -26.17
N GLU A 46 26.32 19.53 -26.24
CA GLU A 46 27.48 18.82 -25.70
C GLU A 46 27.39 18.62 -24.17
N ASP A 47 26.93 19.62 -23.43
CA ASP A 47 26.75 19.52 -21.99
C ASP A 47 25.66 18.51 -21.62
N GLU A 48 24.57 18.47 -22.40
CA GLU A 48 23.48 17.51 -22.20
C GLU A 48 23.90 16.08 -22.53
N LEU A 49 24.71 15.89 -23.58
CA LEU A 49 25.36 14.61 -23.89
C LEU A 49 26.25 14.13 -22.75
N LYS A 50 27.10 15.00 -22.19
CA LYS A 50 27.95 14.65 -21.04
C LYS A 50 27.14 14.26 -19.81
N LYS A 51 26.07 15.00 -19.51
CA LYS A 51 25.14 14.66 -18.42
C LYS A 51 24.46 13.32 -18.65
N SER A 52 23.99 13.06 -19.87
CA SER A 52 23.36 11.78 -20.21
C SER A 52 24.34 10.62 -20.08
N GLN A 53 25.61 10.82 -20.43
CA GLN A 53 26.63 9.78 -20.31
C GLN A 53 26.98 9.50 -18.84
N SER A 54 27.19 10.54 -18.03
CA SER A 54 27.39 10.39 -16.58
C SER A 54 26.22 9.65 -15.92
N LEU A 55 24.98 9.97 -16.29
CA LEU A 55 23.81 9.31 -15.74
C LEU A 55 23.74 7.82 -16.12
N LYS A 56 24.16 7.46 -17.35
CA LYS A 56 24.25 6.05 -17.77
C LYS A 56 25.33 5.30 -17.00
N ASP A 57 26.48 5.93 -16.77
CA ASP A 57 27.57 5.34 -16.01
C ASP A 57 27.14 5.11 -14.54
N ASP A 58 26.48 6.09 -13.92
CA ASP A 58 25.91 5.98 -12.57
C ASP A 58 24.87 4.85 -12.48
N GLN A 59 23.98 4.74 -13.47
CA GLN A 59 23.00 3.65 -13.55
C GLN A 59 23.66 2.28 -13.70
N SER A 60 24.71 2.18 -14.52
CA SER A 60 25.47 0.94 -14.69
C SER A 60 26.18 0.54 -13.40
N GLU A 61 26.73 1.49 -12.66
CA GLU A 61 27.38 1.21 -11.37
C GLU A 61 26.35 0.77 -10.31
N GLN A 62 25.18 1.39 -10.27
CA GLN A 62 24.07 0.98 -9.40
C GLN A 62 23.57 -0.43 -9.72
N MET A 63 23.39 -0.76 -11.00
CA MET A 63 22.98 -2.10 -11.44
C MET A 63 24.01 -3.15 -11.00
N LYS A 64 25.30 -2.86 -11.13
CA LYS A 64 26.36 -3.76 -10.69
C LYS A 64 26.36 -3.97 -9.17
N LYS A 65 26.15 -2.90 -8.38
CA LYS A 65 26.03 -3.00 -6.92
C LYS A 65 24.84 -3.86 -6.49
N LEU A 66 23.70 -3.70 -7.16
CA LEU A 66 22.51 -4.51 -6.91
C LEU A 66 22.72 -5.98 -7.27
N GLU A 67 23.45 -6.27 -8.35
CA GLU A 67 23.77 -7.64 -8.76
C GLU A 67 24.74 -8.31 -7.78
N ASP A 68 25.77 -7.59 -7.31
CA ASP A 68 26.68 -8.05 -6.28
C ASP A 68 25.96 -8.31 -4.94
N GLU A 69 25.03 -7.43 -4.56
CA GLU A 69 24.22 -7.59 -3.35
C GLU A 69 23.26 -8.79 -3.46
N LYS A 70 22.62 -8.97 -4.62
CA LYS A 70 21.79 -10.14 -4.92
C LYS A 70 22.59 -11.43 -4.77
N HIS A 71 23.81 -11.50 -5.31
CA HIS A 71 24.66 -12.68 -5.16
C HIS A 71 25.07 -12.92 -3.70
N ARG A 72 25.37 -11.88 -2.93
CA ARG A 72 25.67 -12.01 -1.49
C ARG A 72 24.48 -12.52 -0.69
N LEU A 73 23.28 -11.99 -0.94
CA LEU A 73 22.06 -12.42 -0.27
C LEU A 73 21.72 -13.87 -0.61
N GLN A 74 21.90 -14.26 -1.87
CA GLN A 74 21.68 -15.64 -2.31
C GLN A 74 22.63 -16.62 -1.61
N ALA A 75 23.92 -16.29 -1.51
CA ALA A 75 24.90 -17.09 -0.77
C ALA A 75 24.57 -17.19 0.72
N SER A 76 24.15 -16.08 1.35
CA SER A 76 23.73 -16.06 2.75
C SER A 76 22.47 -16.91 2.99
N MET A 77 21.52 -16.87 2.07
CA MET A 77 20.30 -17.69 2.12
C MET A 77 20.61 -19.18 2.00
N GLU A 78 21.49 -19.59 1.09
CA GLU A 78 21.93 -20.97 0.95
C GLU A 78 22.65 -21.48 2.22
N GLU A 79 23.49 -20.65 2.83
CA GLU A 79 24.15 -21.00 4.09
C GLU A 79 23.14 -21.16 5.24
N ALA A 80 22.15 -20.26 5.34
CA ALA A 80 21.08 -20.35 6.33
C ALA A 80 20.25 -21.62 6.15
N LEU A 81 19.90 -21.98 4.91
CA LEU A 81 19.16 -23.19 4.59
C LEU A 81 19.93 -24.46 4.99
N ARG A 82 21.26 -24.46 4.76
CA ARG A 82 22.12 -25.57 5.17
C ARG A 82 22.14 -25.72 6.69
N LYS A 83 22.31 -24.62 7.43
CA LYS A 83 22.28 -24.63 8.91
C LYS A 83 20.93 -25.06 9.47
N GLN A 84 19.84 -24.66 8.83
CA GLN A 84 18.50 -25.10 9.22
C GLN A 84 18.38 -26.62 9.07
N LYS A 85 18.81 -27.18 7.94
CA LYS A 85 18.76 -28.63 7.70
C LYS A 85 19.60 -29.41 8.71
N GLU A 86 20.82 -28.94 9.00
CA GLU A 86 21.69 -29.53 10.03
C GLU A 86 21.03 -29.50 11.43
N ALA A 87 20.32 -28.43 11.78
CA ALA A 87 19.60 -28.33 13.04
C ALA A 87 18.37 -29.26 13.10
N GLU A 88 17.63 -29.40 12.00
CA GLU A 88 16.50 -30.32 11.88
C GLU A 88 16.93 -31.78 12.03
N ASP A 89 18.02 -32.18 11.37
CA ASP A 89 18.60 -33.52 11.48
C ASP A 89 19.04 -33.81 12.94
N LEU A 90 19.69 -32.85 13.60
CA LEU A 90 20.09 -32.98 15.01
C LEU A 90 18.90 -33.13 15.96
N VAL A 91 17.82 -32.37 15.74
CA VAL A 91 16.59 -32.49 16.53
C VAL A 91 15.97 -33.87 16.31
N HIS A 92 15.90 -34.33 15.06
CA HIS A 92 15.35 -35.63 14.73
C HIS A 92 16.12 -36.77 15.41
N ASP A 93 17.45 -36.72 15.42
CA ASP A 93 18.29 -37.72 16.08
C ASP A 93 18.10 -37.71 17.61
N LYS A 94 18.07 -36.51 18.24
CA LYS A 94 17.75 -36.39 19.67
C LYS A 94 16.37 -36.92 20.01
N GLN A 95 15.40 -36.77 19.12
CA GLN A 95 14.03 -37.23 19.33
C GLN A 95 13.95 -38.76 19.32
N LYS A 96 14.74 -39.43 18.47
CA LYS A 96 14.91 -40.89 18.50
C LYS A 96 15.56 -41.37 19.80
N GLU A 97 16.64 -40.72 20.23
CA GLU A 97 17.29 -41.06 21.51
C GLU A 97 16.32 -40.90 22.70
N LEU A 98 15.51 -39.84 22.69
CA LEU A 98 14.50 -39.60 23.74
C LEU A 98 13.44 -40.71 23.77
N GLN A 99 12.98 -41.15 22.60
CA GLN A 99 12.03 -42.26 22.48
C GLN A 99 12.60 -43.57 23.04
N GLU A 100 13.84 -43.92 22.67
CA GLU A 100 14.50 -45.11 23.21
C GLU A 100 14.65 -45.06 24.75
N MET A 101 14.99 -43.88 25.28
CA MET A 101 15.10 -43.67 26.73
C MET A 101 13.75 -43.80 27.42
N GLU A 102 12.68 -43.32 26.81
CA GLU A 102 11.32 -43.42 27.35
C GLU A 102 10.80 -44.87 27.31
N GLU A 103 11.08 -45.63 26.26
CA GLU A 103 10.78 -47.06 26.17
C GLU A 103 11.51 -47.86 27.26
N LYS A 104 12.82 -47.60 27.45
CA LYS A 104 13.60 -48.20 28.55
C LYS A 104 13.03 -47.85 29.92
N ARG A 105 12.60 -46.59 30.12
CA ARG A 105 11.94 -46.16 31.36
C ARG A 105 10.66 -46.94 31.61
N GLN A 106 9.79 -47.06 30.60
CA GLN A 106 8.52 -47.80 30.70
C GLN A 106 8.76 -49.29 30.99
N GLN A 107 9.76 -49.92 30.37
CA GLN A 107 10.11 -51.31 30.69
C GLN A 107 10.55 -51.46 32.15
N LYS A 108 11.39 -50.55 32.64
CA LYS A 108 11.86 -50.57 34.03
C LYS A 108 10.72 -50.34 35.02
N GLU A 109 9.78 -49.45 34.70
CA GLU A 109 8.60 -49.20 35.51
C GLU A 109 7.67 -50.42 35.58
N LYS A 110 7.48 -51.14 34.46
CA LYS A 110 6.74 -52.41 34.45
C LYS A 110 7.41 -53.50 35.29
N GLN A 111 8.74 -53.63 35.23
CA GLN A 111 9.49 -54.56 36.08
C GLN A 111 9.30 -54.22 37.56
N LEU A 112 9.44 -52.94 37.91
CA LEU A 112 9.26 -52.46 39.29
C LEU A 112 7.82 -52.69 39.78
N ALA A 113 6.83 -52.50 38.91
CA ALA A 113 5.43 -52.74 39.25
C ALA A 113 5.15 -54.23 39.52
N GLU A 114 5.74 -55.13 38.74
CA GLU A 114 5.62 -56.57 38.94
C GLU A 114 6.30 -57.02 40.25
N GLU A 115 7.53 -56.56 40.52
CA GLU A 115 8.20 -56.82 41.80
C GLU A 115 7.38 -56.33 42.98
N ASN A 116 6.82 -55.12 42.89
CA ASN A 116 5.94 -54.57 43.92
C ASN A 116 4.64 -55.37 44.09
N ARG A 117 4.08 -55.94 43.02
CA ARG A 117 2.90 -56.82 43.11
C ARG A 117 3.24 -58.09 43.90
N ILE A 118 4.36 -58.73 43.56
CA ILE A 118 4.83 -59.94 44.24
C ILE A 118 5.10 -59.66 45.73
N LEU A 119 5.75 -58.54 46.05
CA LEU A 119 6.00 -58.12 47.43
C LEU A 119 4.70 -57.90 48.23
N ARG A 120 3.66 -57.32 47.60
CA ARG A 120 2.35 -57.14 48.23
C ARG A 120 1.66 -58.47 48.51
N GLU A 121 1.69 -59.40 47.55
CA GLU A 121 1.13 -60.75 47.72
C GLU A 121 1.84 -61.52 48.85
N GLN A 122 3.17 -61.42 48.93
CA GLN A 122 3.96 -62.01 50.02
C GLN A 122 3.61 -61.39 51.38
N LEU A 123 3.42 -60.07 51.43
CA LEU A 123 3.05 -59.36 52.66
C LEU A 123 1.63 -59.74 53.13
N GLU A 124 0.69 -59.91 52.21
CA GLU A 124 -0.66 -60.42 52.51
C GLU A 124 -0.64 -61.87 53.00
N ALA A 125 0.17 -62.74 52.38
CA ALA A 125 0.35 -64.11 52.83
C ALA A 125 0.93 -64.16 54.26
N GLN A 126 1.93 -63.32 54.56
CA GLN A 126 2.47 -63.19 55.92
C GLN A 126 1.44 -62.66 56.92
N LYS A 127 0.59 -61.70 56.53
CA LYS A 127 -0.50 -61.20 57.39
C LYS A 127 -1.52 -62.28 57.72
N LYS A 128 -1.95 -63.07 56.72
CA LYS A 128 -2.86 -64.22 56.93
C LYS A 128 -2.26 -65.27 57.87
N ILE A 129 -0.95 -65.53 57.76
CA ILE A 129 -0.24 -66.43 58.69
C ILE A 129 -0.18 -65.85 60.11
N LYS A 130 -0.04 -64.52 60.24
CA LYS A 130 0.01 -63.82 61.54
C LYS A 130 -1.37 -63.72 62.21
N GLU A 131 -2.46 -63.66 61.45
CA GLU A 131 -3.85 -63.68 61.94
C GLU A 131 -4.32 -65.08 62.41
N MET A 132 -3.62 -66.15 62.03
CA MET A 132 -3.90 -67.53 62.47
C MET A 132 -3.17 -67.95 63.77
N ALA A 133 -2.40 -67.05 64.40
CA ALA A 133 -1.75 -67.30 65.68
C ALA A 133 -2.63 -66.85 66.87
N PRO A 134 -2.68 -67.58 68.01
CA PRO A 134 -3.62 -67.27 69.08
C PRO A 134 -3.28 -65.96 69.80
N ILE A 135 -4.29 -65.13 70.02
CA ILE A 135 -4.20 -63.88 70.78
C ILE A 135 -4.16 -64.21 72.28
N GLN A 136 -3.08 -63.81 72.95
CA GLN A 136 -3.03 -63.67 74.40
C GLN A 136 -3.14 -62.18 74.74
N GLN A 137 -4.21 -61.82 75.44
CA GLN A 137 -4.50 -60.46 75.91
C GLN A 137 -3.48 -60.02 76.96
N VAL A 138 -2.88 -58.84 76.78
CA VAL A 138 -2.41 -58.01 77.90
C VAL A 138 -2.71 -56.54 77.62
N ILE A 139 -3.24 -55.90 78.66
CA ILE A 139 -3.71 -54.52 78.80
C ILE A 139 -2.53 -53.54 78.72
N VAL A 140 -2.78 -52.29 78.30
CA VAL A 140 -2.36 -51.01 78.95
C VAL A 140 -2.33 -49.85 77.92
N THR A 141 -3.07 -48.79 78.23
CA THR A 141 -3.02 -47.40 77.71
C THR A 141 -2.02 -46.54 78.51
N PRO A 142 -1.74 -45.25 78.19
CA PRO A 142 -1.57 -44.54 76.91
C PRO A 142 -0.29 -43.64 76.89
N VAL A 143 0.24 -43.22 75.72
CA VAL A 143 1.18 -42.08 75.64
C VAL A 143 0.97 -41.24 74.36
N LYS A 144 0.98 -39.92 74.55
CA LYS A 144 0.92 -38.84 73.56
C LYS A 144 2.11 -38.83 72.58
N ALA A 145 1.88 -38.27 71.39
CA ALA A 145 2.55 -37.05 70.87
C ALA A 145 3.09 -37.14 69.42
N ILE A 146 2.68 -36.13 68.62
CA ILE A 146 3.45 -35.33 67.64
C ILE A 146 3.45 -35.71 66.14
N SER A 147 2.86 -34.77 65.39
CA SER A 147 3.16 -34.19 64.07
C SER A 147 3.75 -35.02 62.92
N ASN A 148 3.16 -34.86 61.73
CA ASN A 148 3.72 -33.98 60.70
C ASN A 148 2.73 -33.82 59.53
N GLY A 149 2.52 -32.56 59.13
CA GLY A 149 1.78 -32.23 57.93
C GLY A 149 2.58 -32.48 56.66
N ARG A 150 1.87 -32.49 55.54
CA ARG A 150 2.38 -31.93 54.30
C ARG A 150 1.22 -31.42 53.44
N ASP A 151 1.42 -30.19 53.02
CA ASP A 151 0.49 -29.31 52.35
C ASP A 151 -0.02 -29.86 51.02
N MET A 152 -1.31 -29.70 50.80
CA MET A 152 -1.92 -29.60 49.47
C MET A 152 -2.79 -28.35 49.46
N VAL A 153 -2.18 -27.19 49.20
CA VAL A 153 -2.90 -26.05 48.61
C VAL A 153 -1.89 -25.26 47.77
N ASP A 154 -1.71 -25.66 46.52
CA ASP A 154 -1.32 -24.74 45.46
C ASP A 154 -2.57 -24.50 44.60
N SER A 155 -3.53 -23.77 45.17
CA SER A 155 -4.44 -22.96 44.36
C SER A 155 -3.85 -21.57 44.34
N ALA A 156 -3.05 -21.32 43.30
CA ALA A 156 -2.63 -19.99 42.95
C ALA A 156 -3.87 -19.09 42.89
N ALA A 157 -3.89 -18.07 43.74
CA ALA A 157 -4.90 -17.03 43.71
C ALA A 157 -4.86 -16.36 42.32
N GLU A 158 -5.85 -16.65 41.47
CA GLU A 158 -6.15 -15.82 40.32
C GLU A 158 -6.39 -14.40 40.86
N SER A 159 -5.52 -13.45 40.48
CA SER A 159 -5.68 -12.06 40.87
C SER A 159 -7.03 -11.54 40.36
N GLU A 160 -7.77 -10.78 41.19
CA GLU A 160 -9.07 -10.19 40.77
C GLU A 160 -8.97 -9.34 39.48
N ASP A 161 -7.77 -8.90 39.10
CA ASP A 161 -7.51 -8.12 37.89
C ASP A 161 -7.64 -8.91 36.57
N THR A 162 -7.49 -10.24 36.55
CA THR A 162 -7.65 -11.03 35.31
C THR A 162 -9.11 -11.26 34.92
N LYS A 163 -10.07 -11.08 35.83
CA LYS A 163 -11.51 -11.27 35.55
C LYS A 163 -12.18 -10.07 34.88
N LEU A 164 -11.62 -8.88 34.98
CA LEU A 164 -12.20 -7.64 34.46
C LEU A 164 -11.57 -7.28 33.11
N THR A 165 -12.03 -7.93 32.04
CA THR A 165 -11.51 -7.73 30.67
C THR A 165 -12.54 -7.13 29.73
N PHE A 166 -12.06 -6.34 28.78
CA PHE A 166 -12.81 -5.68 27.71
C PHE A 166 -12.45 -6.33 26.38
N SER A 167 -13.35 -6.31 25.40
CA SER A 167 -13.06 -6.78 24.04
C SER A 167 -12.19 -5.76 23.30
N GLY A 168 -10.95 -6.12 22.98
CA GLY A 168 -10.03 -5.35 22.13
C GLY A 168 -10.16 -5.71 20.64
N LEU A 169 -9.11 -5.43 19.88
CA LEU A 169 -9.07 -5.64 18.42
C LEU A 169 -8.87 -7.11 18.02
N ARG A 170 -8.04 -7.83 18.77
CA ARG A 170 -7.71 -9.26 18.56
C ARG A 170 -7.72 -10.04 19.86
N GLN A 171 -7.42 -9.40 20.98
CA GLN A 171 -7.33 -10.03 22.30
C GLN A 171 -8.08 -9.22 23.36
N PRO A 172 -8.53 -9.85 24.46
CA PRO A 172 -9.12 -9.14 25.59
C PRO A 172 -8.13 -8.19 26.27
N VAL A 173 -8.61 -7.04 26.72
CA VAL A 173 -7.82 -5.98 27.37
C VAL A 173 -8.21 -5.87 28.82
N THR A 174 -7.27 -5.97 29.76
CA THR A 174 -7.58 -5.87 31.18
C THR A 174 -7.92 -4.43 31.59
N ALA A 175 -8.79 -4.27 32.60
CA ALA A 175 -9.12 -2.97 33.17
C ALA A 175 -7.89 -2.24 33.72
N GLY A 176 -6.94 -2.99 34.29
CA GLY A 176 -5.65 -2.47 34.76
C GLY A 176 -4.82 -1.87 33.62
N ARG A 177 -4.76 -2.54 32.46
CA ARG A 177 -4.05 -2.02 31.27
C ARG A 177 -4.68 -0.71 30.78
N LEU A 178 -6.00 -0.65 30.68
CA LEU A 178 -6.70 0.58 30.28
C LEU A 178 -6.46 1.73 31.27
N GLN A 179 -6.32 1.44 32.57
CA GLN A 179 -5.97 2.44 33.57
C GLN A 179 -4.52 2.92 33.41
N GLN A 180 -3.56 2.01 33.19
CA GLN A 180 -2.16 2.36 32.94
C GLN A 180 -1.99 3.22 31.68
N ALA A 181 -2.81 2.95 30.66
CA ALA A 181 -2.85 3.72 29.43
C ALA A 181 -3.56 5.08 29.58
N GLY A 182 -4.12 5.39 30.75
CA GLY A 182 -4.86 6.64 31.01
C GLY A 182 -6.27 6.70 30.39
N ILE A 183 -6.75 5.57 29.86
CA ILE A 183 -8.06 5.46 29.20
C ILE A 183 -9.17 5.28 30.24
N LEU A 184 -8.92 4.52 31.31
CA LEU A 184 -9.78 4.42 32.48
C LEU A 184 -9.22 5.24 33.65
N SER A 185 -10.08 6.03 34.30
CA SER A 185 -9.70 6.69 35.55
C SER A 185 -9.64 5.70 36.71
N ARG A 186 -8.82 6.00 37.74
CA ARG A 186 -8.75 5.21 38.97
C ARG A 186 -10.14 5.01 39.61
N LYS A 187 -10.96 6.06 39.65
CA LYS A 187 -12.34 6.01 40.16
C LYS A 187 -13.22 5.01 39.41
N GLN A 188 -13.06 4.91 38.09
CA GLN A 188 -13.82 3.94 37.28
C GLN A 188 -13.34 2.52 37.53
N LEU A 189 -12.02 2.30 37.63
CA LEU A 189 -11.45 1.00 37.97
C LEU A 189 -11.93 0.53 39.36
N ASP A 190 -11.94 1.41 40.36
CA ASP A 190 -12.41 1.08 41.71
C ASP A 190 -13.90 0.71 41.73
N LYS A 191 -14.73 1.42 40.96
CA LYS A 191 -16.16 1.10 40.81
C LYS A 191 -16.38 -0.24 40.11
N LEU A 192 -15.52 -0.57 39.13
CA LEU A 192 -15.55 -1.84 38.42
C LEU A 192 -15.15 -3.00 39.36
N LYS A 193 -14.08 -2.84 40.15
CA LYS A 193 -13.65 -3.81 41.17
C LYS A 193 -14.71 -4.03 42.26
N LYS A 194 -15.43 -2.98 42.65
CA LYS A 194 -16.55 -3.05 43.61
C LYS A 194 -17.86 -3.57 43.01
N GLY A 195 -17.91 -3.87 41.72
CA GLY A 195 -19.13 -4.32 41.03
C GLY A 195 -20.24 -3.27 40.92
N SER A 196 -19.95 -1.99 41.22
CA SER A 196 -20.94 -0.90 41.15
C SER A 196 -21.25 -0.45 39.72
N VAL A 197 -20.39 -0.81 38.76
CA VAL A 197 -20.53 -0.57 37.32
C VAL A 197 -20.03 -1.83 36.63
N THR A 198 -20.68 -2.24 35.55
CA THR A 198 -20.28 -3.44 34.80
C THR A 198 -19.31 -3.12 33.65
N VAL A 199 -18.58 -4.14 33.16
CA VAL A 199 -17.75 -4.02 31.95
C VAL A 199 -18.60 -3.57 30.77
N GLN A 200 -19.78 -4.18 30.58
CA GLN A 200 -20.69 -3.87 29.47
C GLN A 200 -21.13 -2.41 29.48
N GLU A 201 -21.49 -1.86 30.65
CA GLU A 201 -21.87 -0.44 30.78
C GLU A 201 -20.71 0.51 30.42
N LEU A 202 -19.48 0.20 30.83
CA LEU A 202 -18.31 1.02 30.47
C LEU A 202 -17.93 0.88 29.01
N SER A 203 -18.05 -0.31 28.43
CA SER A 203 -17.76 -0.59 27.01
C SER A 203 -18.64 0.21 26.05
N GLN A 204 -19.86 0.57 26.45
CA GLN A 204 -20.76 1.38 25.61
C GLN A 204 -20.40 2.87 25.58
N LYS A 205 -19.49 3.34 26.45
CA LYS A 205 -19.04 4.73 26.41
C LYS A 205 -18.19 4.97 25.17
N GLU A 206 -18.55 6.00 24.40
CA GLU A 206 -17.93 6.30 23.10
C GLU A 206 -16.42 6.50 23.17
N ASN A 207 -15.94 7.16 24.24
CA ASN A 207 -14.51 7.34 24.47
C ASN A 207 -13.78 5.99 24.65
N LEU A 208 -14.39 5.04 25.37
CA LEU A 208 -13.81 3.72 25.60
C LEU A 208 -13.87 2.85 24.36
N LYS A 209 -15.01 2.88 23.66
CA LYS A 209 -15.21 2.18 22.38
C LYS A 209 -14.18 2.63 21.34
N THR A 210 -13.88 3.93 21.29
CA THR A 210 -12.84 4.48 20.40
C THR A 210 -11.47 3.87 20.67
N TYR A 211 -11.07 3.69 21.93
CA TYR A 211 -9.77 3.09 22.23
C TYR A 211 -9.75 1.56 22.13
N LEU A 212 -10.87 0.88 22.37
CA LEU A 212 -10.96 -0.57 22.29
C LEU A 212 -11.05 -1.08 20.84
N GLN A 213 -11.86 -0.41 20.01
CA GLN A 213 -12.22 -0.88 18.67
C GLN A 213 -12.02 0.16 17.56
N GLY A 214 -11.74 1.42 17.89
CA GLY A 214 -11.64 2.52 16.92
C GLY A 214 -12.97 3.16 16.55
N LYS A 215 -12.88 4.32 15.88
CA LYS A 215 -13.97 4.94 15.12
C LYS A 215 -14.15 4.21 13.79
N SER A 216 -15.23 4.51 13.07
CA SER A 216 -15.40 3.96 11.71
C SER A 216 -14.28 4.47 10.80
N CYS A 217 -13.55 3.55 10.17
CA CYS A 217 -12.76 3.84 8.98
C CYS A 217 -13.67 3.92 7.75
N ILE A 218 -13.11 4.27 6.59
CA ILE A 218 -13.82 4.24 5.30
C ILE A 218 -14.21 2.79 5.01
N ALA A 219 -15.46 2.44 5.31
CA ALA A 219 -16.00 1.09 5.30
C ALA A 219 -16.37 0.61 3.89
N GLY A 220 -16.71 1.55 3.01
CA GLY A 220 -17.20 1.27 1.68
C GLY A 220 -17.46 2.56 0.91
N LEU A 221 -18.23 2.41 -0.16
CA LEU A 221 -18.60 3.48 -1.06
C LEU A 221 -20.12 3.62 -1.08
N ILE A 222 -20.57 4.80 -1.46
CA ILE A 222 -21.97 5.05 -1.77
C ILE A 222 -22.06 5.79 -3.10
N LEU A 223 -22.74 5.18 -4.06
CA LEU A 223 -22.89 5.76 -5.39
C LEU A 223 -24.02 6.79 -5.39
N GLU A 224 -23.70 8.01 -5.79
CA GLU A 224 -24.66 9.12 -5.89
C GLU A 224 -24.98 9.44 -7.36
N PRO A 225 -26.26 9.68 -7.70
CA PRO A 225 -27.40 9.89 -6.79
C PRO A 225 -28.19 8.62 -6.43
N ARG A 226 -27.73 7.43 -6.84
CA ARG A 226 -28.48 6.16 -6.72
C ARG A 226 -28.63 5.64 -5.30
N ASN A 227 -27.86 6.18 -4.37
CA ASN A 227 -27.79 5.78 -2.96
C ASN A 227 -27.48 4.28 -2.79
N GLU A 228 -26.65 3.73 -3.68
CA GLU A 228 -26.26 2.33 -3.68
C GLU A 228 -24.99 2.14 -2.85
N LYS A 229 -25.07 1.32 -1.79
CA LYS A 229 -23.93 1.01 -0.91
C LYS A 229 -23.12 -0.16 -1.49
N LEU A 230 -21.81 0.02 -1.62
CA LEU A 230 -20.90 -1.02 -2.10
C LEU A 230 -19.73 -1.21 -1.14
N SER A 231 -19.27 -2.46 -0.99
CA SER A 231 -17.96 -2.71 -0.39
C SER A 231 -16.86 -2.25 -1.33
N VAL A 232 -15.69 -1.90 -0.78
CA VAL A 232 -14.53 -1.48 -1.57
C VAL A 232 -14.12 -2.57 -2.57
N TYR A 233 -14.19 -3.84 -2.15
CA TYR A 233 -13.85 -4.98 -3.01
C TYR A 233 -14.87 -5.21 -4.13
N GLN A 234 -16.17 -5.06 -3.84
CA GLN A 234 -17.22 -5.13 -4.87
C GLN A 234 -17.03 -4.05 -5.92
N ALA A 235 -16.77 -2.81 -5.50
CA ALA A 235 -16.49 -1.71 -6.42
C ALA A 235 -15.25 -1.95 -7.29
N MET A 236 -14.20 -2.57 -6.74
CA MET A 236 -13.04 -3.00 -7.51
C MET A 236 -13.41 -4.05 -8.57
N LYS A 237 -14.21 -5.06 -8.21
CA LYS A 237 -14.63 -6.12 -9.13
C LYS A 237 -15.56 -5.64 -10.23
N GLN A 238 -16.36 -4.63 -9.94
CA GLN A 238 -17.24 -3.99 -10.91
C GLN A 238 -16.52 -2.94 -11.78
N GLY A 239 -15.22 -2.68 -11.55
CA GLY A 239 -14.45 -1.68 -12.31
C GLY A 239 -14.70 -0.22 -11.89
N ILE A 240 -15.54 0.00 -10.86
CA ILE A 240 -15.87 1.32 -10.32
C ILE A 240 -14.65 1.94 -9.62
N LEU A 241 -13.81 1.12 -8.98
CA LEU A 241 -12.53 1.54 -8.42
C LEU A 241 -11.38 0.85 -9.13
N LYS A 242 -10.32 1.61 -9.40
CA LYS A 242 -9.03 1.04 -9.82
C LYS A 242 -8.50 0.09 -8.74
N PRO A 243 -7.89 -1.05 -9.12
CA PRO A 243 -7.35 -2.00 -8.14
C PRO A 243 -6.35 -1.38 -7.14
N THR A 244 -5.55 -0.41 -7.57
CA THR A 244 -4.60 0.30 -6.71
C THR A 244 -5.29 1.11 -5.61
N THR A 245 -6.32 1.88 -5.96
CA THR A 245 -7.13 2.66 -5.01
C THR A 245 -7.90 1.76 -4.06
N ALA A 246 -8.55 0.71 -4.58
CA ALA A 246 -9.29 -0.25 -3.77
C ALA A 246 -8.38 -1.00 -2.78
N THR A 247 -7.22 -1.48 -3.25
CA THR A 247 -6.22 -2.12 -2.38
C THR A 247 -5.78 -1.17 -1.27
N SER A 248 -5.53 0.10 -1.60
CA SER A 248 -5.06 1.09 -0.63
C SER A 248 -6.09 1.33 0.49
N LEU A 249 -7.37 1.37 0.15
CA LEU A 249 -8.46 1.51 1.12
C LEU A 249 -8.67 0.24 1.95
N LEU A 250 -8.56 -0.94 1.35
CA LEU A 250 -8.64 -2.22 2.07
C LEU A 250 -7.46 -2.44 3.03
N GLU A 251 -6.24 -2.03 2.64
CA GLU A 251 -5.08 -2.01 3.53
C GLU A 251 -5.31 -1.10 4.74
N ALA A 252 -5.92 0.07 4.54
CA ALA A 252 -6.28 0.98 5.62
C ALA A 252 -7.32 0.35 6.58
N GLN A 253 -8.32 -0.36 6.04
CA GLN A 253 -9.28 -1.13 6.85
C GLN A 253 -8.56 -2.18 7.70
N ALA A 254 -7.74 -3.03 7.08
CA ALA A 254 -6.96 -4.06 7.76
C ALA A 254 -6.07 -3.47 8.86
N ALA A 255 -5.33 -2.39 8.57
CA ALA A 255 -4.44 -1.74 9.52
C ALA A 255 -5.17 -0.96 10.63
N SER A 256 -6.44 -0.62 10.43
CA SER A 256 -7.31 0.01 11.43
C SER A 256 -8.03 -0.99 12.35
N GLY A 257 -7.98 -2.28 12.03
CA GLY A 257 -8.51 -3.34 12.87
C GLY A 257 -9.22 -4.44 12.10
N PHE A 258 -10.05 -4.12 11.11
CA PHE A 258 -10.94 -5.10 10.50
C PHE A 258 -11.24 -4.74 9.05
N ILE A 259 -11.42 -5.75 8.21
CA ILE A 259 -12.10 -5.60 6.93
C ILE A 259 -13.60 -5.45 7.20
N ILE A 260 -14.24 -4.48 6.55
CA ILE A 260 -15.64 -4.14 6.80
C ILE A 260 -16.51 -4.58 5.62
N ASP A 261 -17.59 -5.30 5.92
CA ASP A 261 -18.71 -5.50 4.99
C ASP A 261 -19.78 -4.46 5.35
N PRO A 262 -19.93 -3.38 4.56
CA PRO A 262 -20.89 -2.32 4.85
C PRO A 262 -22.35 -2.75 4.64
N ILE A 263 -22.60 -3.82 3.88
CA ILE A 263 -23.95 -4.31 3.58
C ILE A 263 -24.45 -5.17 4.74
N LYS A 264 -23.60 -6.06 5.27
CA LYS A 264 -23.93 -6.92 6.41
C LYS A 264 -23.59 -6.29 7.77
N ASN A 265 -23.00 -5.10 7.77
CA ASN A 265 -22.45 -4.41 8.95
C ASN A 265 -21.56 -5.32 9.80
N LYS A 266 -20.65 -6.06 9.13
CA LYS A 266 -19.71 -6.98 9.78
C LYS A 266 -18.30 -6.41 9.77
N LYS A 267 -17.56 -6.69 10.84
CA LYS A 267 -16.13 -6.40 10.97
C LYS A 267 -15.40 -7.73 11.12
N LEU A 268 -14.52 -8.05 10.19
CA LEU A 268 -13.86 -9.35 10.09
C LEU A 268 -12.34 -9.19 10.05
N PRO A 269 -11.57 -10.05 10.73
CA PRO A 269 -10.15 -10.25 10.44
C PRO A 269 -9.94 -10.66 8.97
N VAL A 270 -8.75 -10.45 8.41
CA VAL A 270 -8.49 -10.67 6.98
C VAL A 270 -8.80 -12.11 6.55
N ASN A 271 -8.38 -13.10 7.33
CA ASN A 271 -8.64 -14.52 7.02
C ASN A 271 -10.14 -14.86 7.01
N GLU A 272 -10.92 -14.28 7.92
CA GLU A 272 -12.38 -14.49 7.96
C GLU A 272 -13.07 -13.75 6.82
N ALA A 273 -12.62 -12.55 6.48
CA ALA A 273 -13.14 -11.79 5.34
C ALA A 273 -12.94 -12.53 4.01
N ILE A 274 -11.82 -13.24 3.84
CA ILE A 274 -11.57 -14.10 2.68
C ILE A 274 -12.50 -15.32 2.70
N LYS A 275 -12.64 -15.98 3.85
CA LYS A 275 -13.52 -17.14 4.02
C LYS A 275 -14.99 -16.80 3.74
N GLU A 276 -15.45 -15.62 4.18
CA GLU A 276 -16.80 -15.10 3.90
C GLU A 276 -16.93 -14.43 2.54
N ALA A 277 -15.88 -14.43 1.71
CA ALA A 277 -15.81 -13.81 0.38
C ALA A 277 -16.15 -12.30 0.36
N VAL A 278 -15.90 -11.60 1.47
CA VAL A 278 -15.96 -10.13 1.53
C VAL A 278 -14.81 -9.52 0.73
N VAL A 279 -13.66 -10.19 0.72
CA VAL A 279 -12.49 -9.88 -0.11
C VAL A 279 -11.97 -11.17 -0.75
N GLY A 280 -11.38 -11.07 -1.93
CA GLY A 280 -10.82 -12.23 -2.64
C GLY A 280 -9.40 -12.62 -2.22
N PRO A 281 -9.00 -13.87 -2.52
CA PRO A 281 -7.69 -14.40 -2.16
C PRO A 281 -6.53 -13.68 -2.84
N GLU A 282 -6.74 -13.01 -3.97
CA GLU A 282 -5.72 -12.26 -4.70
C GLU A 282 -5.15 -11.07 -3.91
N LEU A 283 -5.87 -10.59 -2.88
CA LEU A 283 -5.40 -9.53 -2.00
C LEU A 283 -4.86 -10.06 -0.66
N GLN A 284 -4.89 -11.37 -0.43
CA GLN A 284 -4.58 -11.98 0.88
C GLN A 284 -3.21 -11.55 1.42
N GLU A 285 -2.16 -11.68 0.62
CA GLU A 285 -0.80 -11.37 1.05
C GLU A 285 -0.65 -9.89 1.47
N LYS A 286 -1.18 -8.98 0.65
CA LYS A 286 -1.13 -7.53 0.92
C LYS A 286 -1.91 -7.16 2.17
N LEU A 287 -3.11 -7.72 2.33
CA LEU A 287 -3.96 -7.42 3.48
C LEU A 287 -3.45 -8.04 4.77
N LEU A 288 -2.90 -9.26 4.74
CA LEU A 288 -2.21 -9.83 5.90
C LEU A 288 -0.97 -9.00 6.27
N SER A 289 -0.24 -8.50 5.28
CA SER A 289 0.89 -7.61 5.51
C SER A 289 0.46 -6.32 6.23
N ALA A 290 -0.66 -5.72 5.83
CA ALA A 290 -1.25 -4.54 6.48
C ALA A 290 -1.88 -4.84 7.85
N GLU A 291 -2.49 -6.02 8.03
CA GLU A 291 -3.06 -6.47 9.31
C GLU A 291 -2.01 -6.60 10.42
N ARG A 292 -0.72 -6.81 10.05
CA ARG A 292 0.41 -6.75 10.99
C ARG A 292 0.55 -5.40 11.68
N ALA A 293 -0.02 -4.31 11.14
CA ALA A 293 -0.10 -3.05 11.87
C ALA A 293 -0.98 -3.14 13.14
N VAL A 294 -1.83 -4.15 13.24
CA VAL A 294 -2.72 -4.45 14.38
C VAL A 294 -2.17 -5.59 15.23
N THR A 295 -1.68 -6.67 14.62
CA THR A 295 -1.15 -7.85 15.34
C THR A 295 0.33 -7.75 15.69
N GLY A 296 1.02 -6.77 15.11
CA GLY A 296 2.45 -6.52 15.25
C GLY A 296 3.30 -7.21 14.19
N TYR A 297 4.48 -6.65 13.96
CA TYR A 297 5.51 -7.19 13.07
C TYR A 297 6.49 -8.03 13.88
N ARG A 298 6.97 -9.12 13.32
CA ARG A 298 7.98 -9.95 13.98
C ARG A 298 9.37 -9.44 13.61
N ASP A 299 10.14 -9.01 14.59
CA ASP A 299 11.53 -8.60 14.42
C ASP A 299 12.39 -9.84 14.09
N PRO A 300 13.06 -9.91 12.92
CA PRO A 300 13.85 -11.07 12.54
C PRO A 300 15.08 -11.29 13.44
N TYR A 301 15.57 -10.27 14.14
CA TYR A 301 16.77 -10.37 14.98
C TYR A 301 16.44 -10.85 16.40
N THR A 302 15.33 -10.38 16.96
CA THR A 302 14.96 -10.68 18.36
C THR A 302 13.82 -11.69 18.48
N GLY A 303 13.08 -11.93 17.39
CA GLY A 303 11.86 -12.75 17.39
C GLY A 303 10.65 -12.08 18.06
N ASN A 304 10.82 -10.89 18.62
CA ASN A 304 9.80 -10.15 19.35
C ASN A 304 8.79 -9.49 18.41
N THR A 305 7.57 -9.30 18.91
CA THR A 305 6.55 -8.51 18.23
C THR A 305 6.80 -7.03 18.47
N ILE A 306 6.92 -6.25 17.40
CA ILE A 306 7.15 -4.80 17.40
C ILE A 306 6.00 -4.06 16.71
N SER A 307 5.87 -2.78 17.02
CA SER A 307 4.88 -1.89 16.41
C SER A 307 5.16 -1.57 14.95
N LEU A 308 4.14 -1.05 14.25
CA LEU A 308 4.27 -0.57 12.87
C LEU A 308 5.37 0.50 12.72
N PHE A 309 5.45 1.43 13.67
CA PHE A 309 6.46 2.50 13.65
C PHE A 309 7.88 1.96 13.88
N GLU A 310 8.05 1.00 14.79
CA GLU A 310 9.34 0.34 15.01
C GLU A 310 9.75 -0.50 13.80
N ALA A 311 8.80 -1.20 13.17
CA ALA A 311 9.03 -1.94 11.95
C ALA A 311 9.52 -1.02 10.82
N MET A 312 8.93 0.17 10.69
CA MET A 312 9.39 1.20 9.75
C MET A 312 10.80 1.70 10.09
N LYS A 313 11.11 1.98 11.37
CA LYS A 313 12.46 2.40 11.79
C LYS A 313 13.54 1.33 11.58
N LYS A 314 13.12 0.06 11.45
CA LYS A 314 13.99 -1.10 11.18
C LYS A 314 13.92 -1.56 9.73
N ASP A 315 13.34 -0.75 8.83
CA ASP A 315 13.22 -1.03 7.40
C ASP A 315 12.50 -2.36 7.05
N LEU A 316 11.66 -2.87 7.95
CA LEU A 316 10.83 -4.06 7.70
C LEU A 316 9.60 -3.75 6.85
N ILE A 317 9.26 -2.47 6.73
CA ILE A 317 8.20 -1.94 5.88
C ILE A 317 8.66 -0.58 5.33
N SER A 318 8.31 -0.29 4.07
CA SER A 318 8.70 0.98 3.45
C SER A 318 8.06 2.18 4.18
N PRO A 319 8.78 3.31 4.32
CA PRO A 319 8.26 4.50 5.00
C PRO A 319 6.92 4.99 4.44
N ASN A 320 6.77 5.07 3.12
CA ASN A 320 5.53 5.54 2.49
C ASN A 320 4.34 4.64 2.82
N HIS A 321 4.55 3.32 2.86
CA HIS A 321 3.49 2.38 3.22
C HIS A 321 3.15 2.50 4.72
N ALA A 322 4.16 2.56 5.59
CA ALA A 322 3.94 2.73 7.03
C ALA A 322 3.23 4.04 7.37
N ILE A 323 3.60 5.15 6.74
CA ILE A 323 2.94 6.47 6.90
C ILE A 323 1.45 6.36 6.56
N ARG A 324 1.09 5.72 5.44
CA ARG A 324 -0.32 5.51 5.04
C ARG A 324 -1.11 4.74 6.10
N LEU A 325 -0.53 3.67 6.65
CA LEU A 325 -1.20 2.83 7.65
C LEU A 325 -1.29 3.54 9.01
N LEU A 326 -0.24 4.27 9.42
CA LEU A 326 -0.24 5.08 10.65
C LEU A 326 -1.28 6.20 10.58
N GLN A 327 -1.41 6.90 9.45
CA GLN A 327 -2.47 7.90 9.25
C GLN A 327 -3.86 7.27 9.42
N ALA A 328 -4.10 6.10 8.82
CA ALA A 328 -5.37 5.40 8.96
C ALA A 328 -5.67 5.06 10.43
N GLN A 329 -4.68 4.58 11.20
CA GLN A 329 -4.84 4.36 12.64
C GLN A 329 -5.14 5.66 13.39
N MET A 330 -4.38 6.73 13.15
CA MET A 330 -4.60 8.00 13.84
C MET A 330 -5.99 8.58 13.59
N ALA A 331 -6.44 8.62 12.33
CA ALA A 331 -7.77 9.11 11.97
C ALA A 331 -8.91 8.32 12.62
N THR A 332 -8.67 7.03 12.89
CA THR A 332 -9.69 6.10 13.40
C THR A 332 -9.61 5.90 14.92
N GLY A 333 -8.96 6.81 15.66
CA GLY A 333 -9.03 6.87 17.12
C GLY A 333 -7.69 6.81 17.86
N GLY A 334 -6.58 6.61 17.14
CA GLY A 334 -5.23 6.62 17.71
C GLY A 334 -4.37 5.44 17.28
N ILE A 335 -3.08 5.50 17.60
CA ILE A 335 -2.11 4.47 17.25
C ILE A 335 -2.43 3.17 17.98
N ILE A 336 -2.27 2.05 17.27
CA ILE A 336 -2.56 0.71 17.82
C ILE A 336 -1.32 0.16 18.52
N ASP A 337 -1.52 -0.35 19.73
CA ASP A 337 -0.55 -1.17 20.44
C ASP A 337 -0.78 -2.64 20.11
N PRO A 338 0.10 -3.29 19.33
CA PRO A 338 -0.10 -4.66 18.91
C PRO A 338 0.03 -5.67 20.05
N LEU A 339 0.76 -5.35 21.12
CA LEU A 339 0.98 -6.26 22.24
C LEU A 339 -0.26 -6.32 23.15
N ASN A 340 -0.95 -5.19 23.31
CA ASN A 340 -2.12 -5.09 24.18
C ASN A 340 -3.46 -5.04 23.42
N SER A 341 -3.42 -5.06 22.09
CA SER A 341 -4.59 -5.18 21.22
C SER A 341 -5.64 -4.07 21.38
N HIS A 342 -5.19 -2.85 21.65
CA HIS A 342 -6.04 -1.66 21.73
C HIS A 342 -5.29 -0.40 21.27
N ARG A 343 -6.03 0.69 21.07
CA ARG A 343 -5.47 1.98 20.70
C ARG A 343 -5.01 2.75 21.91
N LEU A 344 -3.98 3.55 21.74
CA LEU A 344 -3.42 4.41 22.78
C LEU A 344 -3.71 5.89 22.51
N PRO A 345 -3.92 6.70 23.56
CA PRO A 345 -3.74 8.14 23.46
C PRO A 345 -2.33 8.46 22.98
N LEU A 346 -2.20 9.55 22.20
CA LEU A 346 -0.94 9.90 21.54
C LEU A 346 0.22 10.08 22.53
N GLU A 347 -0.02 10.78 23.64
CA GLU A 347 0.94 10.96 24.74
C GLU A 347 1.45 9.64 25.32
N GLN A 348 0.56 8.64 25.39
CA GLN A 348 0.92 7.32 25.90
C GLN A 348 1.70 6.50 24.85
N GLY A 349 1.39 6.71 23.57
CA GLY A 349 2.16 6.17 22.44
C GLY A 349 3.60 6.67 22.44
N TYR A 350 3.83 7.96 22.71
CA TYR A 350 5.18 8.54 22.85
C TYR A 350 5.98 7.87 23.97
N LYS A 351 5.37 7.74 25.16
CA LYS A 351 6.02 7.10 26.32
C LYS A 351 6.40 5.65 26.07
N GLN A 352 5.63 4.93 25.24
CA GLN A 352 5.88 3.53 24.91
C GLN A 352 6.78 3.37 23.67
N GLY A 353 7.18 4.46 23.00
CA GLY A 353 8.03 4.41 21.80
C GLY A 353 7.35 3.87 20.54
N ILE A 354 6.03 3.65 20.60
CA ILE A 354 5.19 3.13 19.50
C ILE A 354 4.95 4.20 18.43
N ILE A 355 5.15 5.47 18.76
CA ILE A 355 5.25 6.60 17.82
C ILE A 355 6.12 7.68 18.46
N ASP A 356 6.75 8.56 17.68
CA ASP A 356 7.42 9.76 18.18
C ASP A 356 6.74 11.05 17.72
N GLU A 357 7.10 12.17 18.36
CA GLU A 357 6.49 13.47 18.08
C GLU A 357 6.80 13.96 16.66
N LYS A 358 7.99 13.64 16.13
CA LYS A 358 8.39 14.00 14.76
C LYS A 358 7.47 13.32 13.75
N MET A 359 7.30 12.01 13.87
CA MET A 359 6.41 11.22 13.03
C MET A 359 4.98 11.72 13.16
N SER A 360 4.48 11.98 14.38
CA SER A 360 3.14 12.51 14.56
C SER A 360 2.91 13.83 13.79
N LYS A 361 3.90 14.74 13.78
CA LYS A 361 3.85 15.97 12.98
C LYS A 361 3.86 15.67 11.47
N THR A 362 4.72 14.76 11.02
CA THR A 362 4.75 14.31 9.62
C THR A 362 3.41 13.75 9.17
N LEU A 363 2.74 12.93 9.98
CA LEU A 363 1.46 12.32 9.59
C LEU A 363 0.34 13.35 9.32
N HIS A 364 0.44 14.56 9.87
CA HIS A 364 -0.52 15.66 9.66
C HIS A 364 -0.05 16.70 8.64
N SER A 365 1.19 16.61 8.15
CA SER A 365 1.68 17.56 7.16
C SER A 365 0.98 17.35 5.82
N ASP A 366 0.72 18.43 5.07
CA ASP A 366 0.11 18.37 3.75
C ASP A 366 1.21 18.33 2.66
N THR A 367 1.95 17.21 2.59
CA THR A 367 3.07 17.02 1.65
C THR A 367 2.80 15.86 0.69
N ASP A 368 3.46 15.84 -0.46
CA ASP A 368 3.28 14.75 -1.43
C ASP A 368 3.67 13.37 -0.87
N GLU A 369 4.63 13.32 0.05
CA GLU A 369 5.06 12.08 0.74
C GLU A 369 3.98 11.49 1.66
N THR A 370 3.08 12.33 2.17
CA THR A 370 2.04 11.96 3.13
C THR A 370 0.67 11.79 2.48
N LYS A 371 0.51 12.28 1.25
CA LYS A 371 -0.67 12.13 0.39
C LYS A 371 -0.70 10.76 -0.29
N GLY A 372 -0.96 9.72 0.50
CA GLY A 372 -0.90 8.33 0.03
C GLY A 372 -2.23 7.71 -0.44
N TYR A 373 -3.33 8.45 -0.42
CA TYR A 373 -4.66 7.97 -0.84
C TYR A 373 -5.17 8.77 -2.03
N PHE A 374 -5.85 8.11 -2.97
CA PHE A 374 -6.38 8.76 -4.17
C PHE A 374 -7.89 8.96 -4.04
N ASP A 375 -8.38 10.18 -4.24
CA ASP A 375 -9.81 10.45 -4.34
C ASP A 375 -10.29 10.26 -5.80
N PRO A 376 -11.19 9.29 -6.07
CA PRO A 376 -11.71 9.10 -7.42
C PRO A 376 -12.55 10.26 -7.96
N ASN A 377 -13.17 11.08 -7.10
CA ASN A 377 -14.01 12.19 -7.55
C ASN A 377 -13.18 13.34 -8.11
N THR A 378 -12.18 13.80 -7.36
CA THR A 378 -11.33 14.95 -7.74
C THR A 378 -10.05 14.55 -8.45
N GLN A 379 -9.72 13.25 -8.48
CA GLN A 379 -8.50 12.68 -9.04
C GLN A 379 -7.20 13.21 -8.42
N GLU A 380 -7.25 13.55 -7.13
CA GLU A 380 -6.09 14.06 -6.40
C GLU A 380 -5.61 13.07 -5.33
N TYR A 381 -4.36 13.25 -4.92
CA TYR A 381 -3.79 12.51 -3.80
C TYR A 381 -3.99 13.29 -2.50
N LEU A 382 -4.48 12.59 -1.47
CA LEU A 382 -4.87 13.11 -0.17
C LEU A 382 -4.25 12.28 0.95
N THR A 383 -4.14 12.89 2.12
CA THR A 383 -3.94 12.16 3.37
C THR A 383 -5.22 11.38 3.73
N TYR A 384 -5.10 10.36 4.58
CA TYR A 384 -6.30 9.62 5.00
C TYR A 384 -7.31 10.50 5.76
N PHE A 385 -6.84 11.50 6.51
CA PHE A 385 -7.69 12.46 7.22
C PHE A 385 -8.56 13.25 6.25
N GLN A 386 -7.93 13.85 5.22
CA GLN A 386 -8.64 14.61 4.19
C GLN A 386 -9.65 13.76 3.41
N LEU A 387 -9.31 12.50 3.12
CA LEU A 387 -10.25 11.60 2.44
C LEU A 387 -11.43 11.22 3.35
N MET A 388 -11.18 11.01 4.64
CA MET A 388 -12.23 10.77 5.63
C MET A 388 -13.17 11.96 5.79
N ASP A 389 -12.67 13.21 5.70
CA ASP A 389 -13.49 14.42 5.78
C ASP A 389 -14.48 14.54 4.59
N ARG A 390 -14.24 13.82 3.49
CA ARG A 390 -15.14 13.74 2.33
C ARG A 390 -16.19 12.63 2.44
N CYS A 391 -16.08 11.78 3.44
CA CYS A 391 -16.99 10.67 3.63
C CYS A 391 -18.24 11.10 4.40
N GLN A 392 -19.32 10.34 4.24
CA GLN A 392 -20.57 10.51 4.98
C GLN A 392 -20.86 9.31 5.87
N LEU A 393 -21.52 9.54 6.99
CA LEU A 393 -21.97 8.47 7.88
C LEU A 393 -23.28 7.90 7.35
N ASP A 394 -23.30 6.59 7.15
CA ASP A 394 -24.52 5.86 6.85
C ASP A 394 -25.49 5.95 8.04
N PRO A 395 -26.71 6.51 7.88
CA PRO A 395 -27.66 6.69 8.98
C PRO A 395 -28.07 5.37 9.65
N GLU A 396 -28.04 4.25 8.92
CA GLU A 396 -28.49 2.95 9.42
C GLU A 396 -27.42 2.23 10.24
N THR A 397 -26.17 2.25 9.76
CA THR A 397 -25.08 1.47 10.35
C THR A 397 -24.08 2.31 11.16
N GLY A 398 -24.06 3.63 10.94
CA GLY A 398 -23.05 4.54 11.47
C GLY A 398 -21.66 4.34 10.83
N LEU A 399 -21.58 3.60 9.72
CA LEU A 399 -20.33 3.39 8.98
C LEU A 399 -20.01 4.58 8.09
N CYS A 400 -18.72 4.89 7.98
CA CYS A 400 -18.20 5.96 7.13
C CYS A 400 -18.08 5.46 5.68
N LEU A 401 -18.83 6.05 4.75
CA LEU A 401 -18.86 5.68 3.33
C LEU A 401 -18.35 6.85 2.48
N LEU A 402 -17.47 6.57 1.51
CA LEU A 402 -16.98 7.57 0.56
C LEU A 402 -18.02 7.73 -0.57
N PRO A 403 -18.63 8.93 -0.74
CA PRO A 403 -19.53 9.18 -1.85
C PRO A 403 -18.76 9.18 -3.17
N LEU A 404 -19.32 8.55 -4.20
CA LEU A 404 -18.81 8.59 -5.56
C LEU A 404 -19.90 9.04 -6.52
N THR A 405 -19.58 10.03 -7.35
CA THR A 405 -20.49 10.49 -8.40
C THR A 405 -20.42 9.57 -9.62
N ASP A 406 -21.52 9.45 -10.38
CA ASP A 406 -21.53 8.72 -11.66
C ASP A 406 -20.39 9.20 -12.60
N GLU A 407 -20.03 10.49 -12.59
CA GLU A 407 -18.91 11.05 -13.36
C GLU A 407 -17.55 10.44 -12.94
N ALA A 408 -17.30 10.31 -11.64
CA ALA A 408 -16.09 9.68 -11.11
C ALA A 408 -15.96 8.22 -11.58
N VAL A 409 -17.09 7.50 -11.65
CA VAL A 409 -17.13 6.13 -12.17
C VAL A 409 -16.67 6.09 -13.64
N THR A 410 -17.16 7.00 -14.49
CA THR A 410 -16.77 7.06 -15.92
C THR A 410 -15.29 7.41 -16.14
N HIS A 411 -14.69 8.23 -15.26
CA HIS A 411 -13.26 8.54 -15.29
C HIS A 411 -12.37 7.35 -14.90
N THR A 412 -12.96 6.33 -14.29
CA THR A 412 -12.27 5.10 -13.87
C THR A 412 -12.14 4.10 -15.03
N GLU A 413 -12.95 4.23 -16.08
CA GLU A 413 -12.96 3.41 -17.31
C GLU A 413 -11.93 3.86 -18.38
N GLY A 414 -10.89 4.61 -17.99
CA GLY A 414 -9.89 5.10 -18.93
C GLY A 414 -8.68 4.19 -19.14
N TYR A 415 -8.23 4.03 -20.39
CA TYR A 415 -6.98 3.33 -20.72
C TYR A 415 -5.75 4.02 -20.09
N THR A 416 -4.80 3.23 -19.59
CA THR A 416 -3.51 3.77 -19.11
C THR A 416 -2.68 4.34 -20.26
N THR A 417 -1.67 5.17 -19.94
CA THR A 417 -0.74 5.70 -20.97
C THR A 417 -0.09 4.57 -21.76
N GLU A 418 0.27 3.48 -21.07
CA GLU A 418 0.93 2.31 -21.63
C GLU A 418 -0.02 1.49 -22.51
N GLN A 419 -1.24 1.21 -22.03
CA GLN A 419 -2.28 0.55 -22.81
C GLN A 419 -2.66 1.34 -24.07
N THR A 420 -2.74 2.67 -23.96
CA THR A 420 -3.03 3.54 -25.11
C THR A 420 -1.90 3.47 -26.14
N ARG A 421 -0.64 3.48 -25.68
CA ARG A 421 0.52 3.34 -26.55
C ARG A 421 0.50 2.00 -27.29
N ASP A 422 0.26 0.91 -26.57
CA ASP A 422 0.24 -0.44 -27.16
C ASP A 422 -0.87 -0.60 -28.20
N ILE A 423 -2.08 -0.09 -27.90
CA ILE A 423 -3.19 -0.10 -28.85
C ILE A 423 -2.87 0.75 -30.09
N PHE A 424 -2.33 1.95 -29.92
CA PHE A 424 -2.00 2.83 -31.05
C PHE A 424 -0.83 2.31 -31.88
N SER A 425 0.07 1.52 -31.28
CA SER A 425 1.22 0.91 -31.95
C SER A 425 0.85 -0.38 -32.68
N THR A 426 -0.33 -0.96 -32.42
CA THR A 426 -0.83 -2.17 -33.08
C THR A 426 -1.95 -1.88 -34.08
N ALA A 427 -2.76 -0.85 -33.84
CA ALA A 427 -3.80 -0.43 -34.76
C ALA A 427 -3.21 0.23 -36.02
N THR A 428 -3.48 -0.36 -37.19
CA THR A 428 -2.98 0.10 -38.48
C THR A 428 -4.06 0.77 -39.32
N VAL A 429 -3.65 1.73 -40.15
CA VAL A 429 -4.50 2.52 -41.04
C VAL A 429 -3.89 2.54 -42.42
N SER A 430 -4.72 2.30 -43.44
CA SER A 430 -4.35 2.55 -44.83
C SER A 430 -4.69 4.00 -45.16
N VAL A 431 -3.66 4.80 -45.43
CA VAL A 431 -3.86 6.22 -45.72
C VAL A 431 -4.09 6.39 -47.23
N PRO A 432 -5.20 7.00 -47.67
CA PRO A 432 -5.51 7.12 -49.09
C PRO A 432 -4.73 8.25 -49.79
N PHE A 433 -4.30 9.28 -49.06
CA PHE A 433 -3.70 10.50 -49.64
C PHE A 433 -2.44 10.94 -48.86
N GLY A 434 -1.61 11.81 -49.46
CA GLY A 434 -0.40 12.36 -48.85
C GLY A 434 0.84 11.45 -48.90
N LYS A 435 1.87 11.80 -48.11
CA LYS A 435 3.20 11.12 -48.06
C LYS A 435 3.14 9.63 -47.76
N PHE A 436 2.07 9.21 -47.09
CA PHE A 436 1.82 7.82 -46.67
C PHE A 436 0.79 7.11 -47.55
N SER A 437 0.42 7.69 -48.69
CA SER A 437 -0.56 7.11 -49.62
C SER A 437 -0.16 5.69 -50.04
N GLY A 438 -1.11 4.76 -49.92
CA GLY A 438 -0.93 3.35 -50.29
C GLY A 438 -0.10 2.52 -49.31
N LYS A 439 0.35 3.10 -48.19
CA LYS A 439 1.06 2.39 -47.12
C LYS A 439 0.13 2.11 -45.93
N THR A 440 0.40 0.99 -45.25
CA THR A 440 -0.27 0.63 -44.00
C THR A 440 0.63 1.04 -42.84
N ILE A 441 0.19 2.00 -42.04
CA ILE A 441 0.99 2.64 -40.98
C ILE A 441 0.20 2.60 -39.66
N THR A 442 0.91 2.53 -38.53
CA THR A 442 0.25 2.53 -37.22
C THR A 442 -0.31 3.90 -36.86
N ILE A 443 -1.35 3.94 -36.01
CA ILE A 443 -1.87 5.19 -35.46
C ILE A 443 -0.78 5.94 -34.70
N TRP A 444 0.08 5.22 -33.97
CA TRP A 444 1.19 5.81 -33.21
C TRP A 444 2.17 6.57 -34.11
N GLU A 445 2.58 5.97 -35.23
CA GLU A 445 3.47 6.63 -36.19
C GLU A 445 2.81 7.82 -36.88
N LEU A 446 1.50 7.74 -37.17
CA LEU A 446 0.76 8.83 -37.82
C LEU A 446 0.63 10.06 -36.91
N ILE A 447 0.28 9.89 -35.64
CA ILE A 447 0.12 11.03 -34.72
C ILE A 447 1.47 11.67 -34.32
N HIS A 448 2.58 10.97 -34.54
CA HIS A 448 3.95 11.48 -34.37
C HIS A 448 4.57 12.02 -35.66
N SER A 449 3.79 12.05 -36.75
CA SER A 449 4.22 12.60 -38.03
C SER A 449 3.99 14.12 -38.12
N GLU A 450 4.44 14.71 -39.24
CA GLU A 450 4.28 16.13 -39.57
C GLU A 450 2.81 16.60 -39.69
N TYR A 451 1.85 15.67 -39.74
CA TYR A 451 0.43 15.99 -39.86
C TYR A 451 -0.23 16.44 -38.54
N PHE A 452 0.43 16.24 -37.39
CA PHE A 452 -0.14 16.54 -36.07
C PHE A 452 0.80 17.40 -35.22
N THR A 453 0.25 18.42 -34.57
CA THR A 453 0.98 19.15 -33.53
C THR A 453 1.04 18.37 -32.22
N GLU A 454 2.01 18.68 -31.36
CA GLU A 454 2.10 18.10 -30.01
C GLU A 454 0.82 18.31 -29.19
N GLU A 455 0.13 19.43 -29.39
CA GLU A 455 -1.13 19.73 -28.72
C GLU A 455 -2.27 18.84 -29.23
N GLN A 456 -2.43 18.70 -30.55
CA GLN A 456 -3.43 17.81 -31.15
C GLN A 456 -3.18 16.35 -30.78
N ARG A 457 -1.92 15.92 -30.72
CA ARG A 457 -1.55 14.57 -30.27
C ARG A 457 -1.94 14.32 -28.82
N ARG A 458 -1.58 15.24 -27.91
CA ARG A 458 -1.93 15.13 -26.49
C ARG A 458 -3.43 15.10 -26.29
N ASP A 459 -4.17 15.95 -27.01
CA ASP A 459 -5.63 16.00 -26.89
C ASP A 459 -6.28 14.71 -27.42
N LEU A 460 -5.82 14.18 -28.56
CA LEU A 460 -6.33 12.93 -29.12
C LEU A 460 -6.07 11.72 -28.19
N ILE A 461 -4.87 11.63 -27.61
CA ILE A 461 -4.54 10.62 -26.60
C ILE A 461 -5.42 10.79 -25.36
N ARG A 462 -5.63 12.02 -24.89
CA ARG A 462 -6.48 12.32 -23.73
C ARG A 462 -7.94 11.94 -23.99
N GLN A 463 -8.47 12.24 -25.17
CA GLN A 463 -9.84 11.92 -25.55
C GLN A 463 -10.06 10.41 -25.65
N TYR A 464 -9.14 9.66 -26.26
CA TYR A 464 -9.18 8.19 -26.27
C TYR A 464 -9.12 7.59 -24.86
N ARG A 465 -8.20 8.10 -24.03
CA ARG A 465 -8.05 7.67 -22.63
C ARG A 465 -9.27 7.97 -21.77
N SER A 466 -10.06 8.97 -22.13
CA SER A 466 -11.30 9.28 -21.43
C SER A 466 -12.47 8.38 -21.81
N GLY A 467 -12.28 7.42 -22.72
CA GLY A 467 -13.36 6.55 -23.23
C GLY A 467 -14.38 7.25 -24.13
N LYS A 468 -14.26 8.58 -24.30
CA LYS A 468 -15.18 9.40 -25.11
C LYS A 468 -15.11 9.11 -26.60
N VAL A 469 -14.01 8.55 -27.09
CA VAL A 469 -13.73 8.38 -28.52
C VAL A 469 -13.21 6.98 -28.80
N THR A 470 -13.79 6.30 -29.79
CA THR A 470 -13.38 4.96 -30.23
C THR A 470 -12.20 4.99 -31.18
N ILE A 471 -11.49 3.86 -31.33
CA ILE A 471 -10.37 3.73 -32.28
C ILE A 471 -10.79 4.07 -33.73
N GLU A 472 -12.00 3.67 -34.13
CA GLU A 472 -12.55 3.93 -35.45
C GLU A 472 -12.81 5.43 -35.69
N SER A 473 -13.24 6.14 -34.66
CA SER A 473 -13.45 7.59 -34.70
C SER A 473 -12.12 8.33 -34.82
N ILE A 474 -11.08 7.82 -34.13
CA ILE A 474 -9.71 8.33 -34.24
C ILE A 474 -9.15 8.12 -35.65
N ILE A 475 -9.36 6.95 -36.26
CA ILE A 475 -8.92 6.67 -37.63
C ILE A 475 -9.54 7.67 -38.61
N LYS A 476 -10.86 7.90 -38.50
CA LYS A 476 -11.57 8.88 -39.34
C LYS A 476 -11.01 10.28 -39.16
N TYR A 477 -10.87 10.73 -37.90
CA TYR A 477 -10.30 12.04 -37.60
C TYR A 477 -8.89 12.20 -38.17
N ILE A 478 -8.04 11.17 -38.06
CA ILE A 478 -6.68 11.20 -38.59
C ILE A 478 -6.68 11.35 -40.11
N ILE A 479 -7.51 10.57 -40.81
CA ILE A 479 -7.64 10.66 -42.27
C ILE A 479 -8.12 12.05 -42.68
N THR A 480 -9.09 12.63 -41.98
CA THR A 480 -9.60 13.98 -42.25
C THR A 480 -8.53 15.05 -42.08
N ILE A 481 -7.73 14.99 -41.01
CA ILE A 481 -6.63 15.95 -40.80
C ILE A 481 -5.58 15.85 -41.90
N ILE A 482 -5.22 14.62 -42.32
CA ILE A 482 -4.27 14.39 -43.41
C ILE A 482 -4.82 14.94 -44.74
N ASP A 483 -6.09 14.68 -45.05
CA ASP A 483 -6.74 15.18 -46.26
C ASP A 483 -6.79 16.72 -46.28
N GLU A 484 -7.18 17.35 -45.17
CA GLU A 484 -7.21 18.81 -45.05
C GLU A 484 -5.82 19.45 -45.16
N THR A 485 -4.79 18.82 -44.59
CA THR A 485 -3.42 19.34 -44.68
C THR A 485 -2.83 19.17 -46.08
N GLU A 486 -3.10 18.06 -46.76
CA GLU A 486 -2.71 17.86 -48.16
C GLU A 486 -3.48 18.77 -49.12
N ALA A 487 -4.79 18.95 -48.92
CA ALA A 487 -5.61 19.87 -49.70
C ALA A 487 -5.11 21.33 -49.57
N LYS A 488 -4.69 21.75 -48.38
CA LYS A 488 -4.05 23.06 -48.15
C LYS A 488 -2.69 23.19 -48.85
N LYS A 489 -1.90 22.10 -48.92
CA LYS A 489 -0.63 22.06 -49.66
C LYS A 489 -0.85 22.11 -51.19
N GLN A 490 -1.97 21.60 -51.69
CA GLN A 490 -2.31 21.56 -53.13
C GLN A 490 -3.05 22.82 -53.64
N LEU A 491 -3.19 23.87 -52.83
CA LEU A 491 -3.78 25.14 -53.28
C LEU A 491 -2.92 25.74 -54.40
N LEU A 492 -3.40 25.60 -55.63
CA LEU A 492 -2.79 26.14 -56.83
C LEU A 492 -3.48 27.47 -57.17
N PHE A 493 -2.72 28.56 -57.13
CA PHE A 493 -3.17 29.89 -57.53
C PHE A 493 -2.85 30.14 -59.00
N ASP A 494 -3.69 30.89 -59.71
CA ASP A 494 -3.41 31.23 -61.10
C ASP A 494 -2.27 32.26 -61.17
N GLY A 495 -1.13 31.86 -61.75
CA GLY A 495 0.00 32.75 -62.04
C GLY A 495 -0.05 33.33 -63.45
N LEU A 496 0.85 34.28 -63.75
CA LEU A 496 0.92 34.98 -65.04
C LEU A 496 1.21 34.07 -66.25
N ARG A 497 1.66 32.82 -66.03
CA ARG A 497 2.00 31.86 -67.10
C ARG A 497 1.54 30.44 -66.80
N ASP A 498 1.67 29.98 -65.55
CA ASP A 498 1.23 28.67 -65.07
C ASP A 498 0.62 28.77 -63.66
N LYS A 499 -0.04 27.71 -63.19
CA LYS A 499 -0.56 27.62 -61.82
C LYS A 499 0.59 27.49 -60.81
N VAL A 500 0.58 28.31 -59.76
CA VAL A 500 1.62 28.42 -58.73
C VAL A 500 1.13 27.81 -57.42
N PRO A 501 1.87 26.88 -56.79
CA PRO A 501 1.51 26.33 -55.49
C PRO A 501 1.57 27.39 -54.38
N ALA A 502 0.65 27.31 -53.41
CA ALA A 502 0.58 28.20 -52.25
C ALA A 502 1.89 28.24 -51.44
N SER A 503 2.65 27.15 -51.43
CA SER A 503 3.94 27.06 -50.74
C SER A 503 5.01 27.98 -51.35
N GLU A 504 5.02 28.17 -52.67
CA GLU A 504 5.98 29.09 -53.33
C GLU A 504 5.62 30.57 -53.13
N LEU A 505 4.32 30.86 -52.94
CA LEU A 505 3.84 32.22 -52.63
C LEU A 505 4.09 32.64 -51.18
N LEU A 506 4.21 31.68 -50.26
CA LEU A 506 4.50 31.96 -48.85
C LEU A 506 6.00 32.26 -48.62
N GLU A 507 6.87 31.73 -49.48
CA GLU A 507 8.32 31.91 -49.43
C GLU A 507 8.82 33.08 -50.31
N SER A 508 7.94 33.73 -51.06
CA SER A 508 8.19 34.95 -51.84
C SER A 508 7.81 36.21 -51.06
#